data_AF-A0A972BIM7-F1
#
_entry.id   AF-A0A972BIM7-F1
#
_cell.length_a   1.000
_cell.length_b   1.000
_cell.length_c   1.000
_cell.angle_alpha   90.00
_cell.angle_beta   90.00
_cell.angle_gamma   90.00
#
_symmetry.space_group_name_H-M   'P 1'
#
loop_
_entity.id
_entity.type
_entity.pdbx_description
1 polymer ?
#
loop_
_entity_poly.entity_id
_entity_poly.type
_entity_poly.pdbx_seq_one_letter_code
_entity_poly.pdbx_strand_id
1 'polypeptide(L)'
;MLEGIRLRKSLRTALPQTLRHAAAAIGIIAIDTDGTITYINQPGVELVQEFIGRERLPRNLIGQNLAKVLNRGLALTVIGRTLQTGREIHGQLLTFGKSMYTVMTKLLKDNSSIIGCVQYAIKVRKTQRQENLRVSQAFARHLANKLGYQSTEWIDDISYEHS
;
A
#
# COMPACT_ATOMS: atom_id res chain seq x y z
N MET A 1 -27.90 9.60 -22.80
CA MET A 1 -27.86 8.50 -21.80
C MET A 1 -27.19 7.20 -22.28
N LEU A 2 -26.81 7.04 -23.56
CA LEU A 2 -26.24 5.78 -24.08
C LEU A 2 -24.69 5.67 -24.07
N GLU A 3 -23.97 6.76 -23.80
CA GLU A 3 -22.49 6.76 -23.83
C GLU A 3 -21.84 6.19 -22.56
N GLY A 4 -22.43 6.42 -21.39
CA GLY A 4 -21.88 5.92 -20.11
C GLY A 4 -21.88 4.39 -19.97
N ILE A 5 -22.75 3.69 -20.71
CA ILE A 5 -22.85 2.22 -20.70
C ILE A 5 -21.78 1.59 -21.61
N ARG A 6 -21.35 2.29 -22.67
CA ARG A 6 -20.30 1.80 -23.59
C ARG A 6 -18.91 1.82 -22.95
N LEU A 7 -18.59 2.83 -22.15
CA LEU A 7 -17.34 2.91 -21.39
C LEU A 7 -17.19 1.78 -20.36
N ARG A 8 -18.29 1.38 -19.69
CA ARG A 8 -18.27 0.26 -18.73
C ARG A 8 -18.10 -1.12 -19.39
N LYS A 9 -18.55 -1.29 -20.64
CA LYS A 9 -18.38 -2.55 -21.40
C LYS A 9 -17.01 -2.67 -22.08
N SER A 10 -16.43 -1.56 -22.52
CA SER A 10 -15.15 -1.56 -23.25
C SER A 10 -13.92 -1.88 -22.39
N LEU A 11 -13.96 -1.63 -21.07
CA LEU A 11 -12.85 -1.94 -20.16
C LEU A 11 -12.76 -3.42 -19.76
N ARG A 12 -13.75 -4.26 -20.12
CA ARG A 12 -13.69 -5.71 -19.87
C ARG A 12 -12.91 -6.48 -20.93
N THR A 13 -12.71 -5.89 -22.11
CA THR A 13 -12.03 -6.52 -23.24
C THR A 13 -10.57 -6.08 -23.28
N ALA A 14 -9.69 -7.06 -23.04
CA ALA A 14 -8.23 -7.01 -23.18
C ALA A 14 -7.44 -6.19 -22.15
N LEU A 15 -7.65 -6.43 -20.85
CA LEU A 15 -6.51 -6.36 -19.91
C LEU A 15 -5.65 -7.62 -20.13
N PRO A 16 -4.38 -7.48 -20.58
CA PRO A 16 -3.42 -8.57 -20.66
C PRO A 16 -3.43 -9.42 -19.39
N GLN A 17 -3.27 -10.73 -19.54
CA GLN A 17 -3.33 -11.68 -18.42
C GLN A 17 -2.35 -11.29 -17.28
N THR A 18 -1.17 -10.78 -17.65
CA THR A 18 -0.18 -10.21 -16.73
C THR A 18 -0.72 -9.05 -15.88
N LEU A 19 -1.50 -8.13 -16.48
CA LEU A 19 -2.14 -7.02 -15.76
C LEU A 19 -3.30 -7.49 -14.89
N ARG A 20 -3.99 -8.57 -15.26
CA ARG A 20 -5.02 -9.19 -14.40
C ARG A 20 -4.41 -9.84 -13.15
N HIS A 21 -3.29 -10.54 -13.30
CA HIS A 21 -2.55 -11.10 -12.18
C HIS A 21 -1.98 -10.01 -11.26
N ALA A 22 -1.45 -8.93 -11.82
CA ALA A 22 -1.02 -7.78 -11.04
C ALA A 22 -2.19 -7.13 -10.27
N ALA A 23 -3.35 -6.96 -10.92
CA ALA A 23 -4.55 -6.40 -10.27
C ALA A 23 -5.11 -7.27 -9.14
N ALA A 24 -4.81 -8.58 -9.13
CA ALA A 24 -5.17 -9.49 -8.05
C ALA A 24 -4.21 -9.42 -6.84
N ALA A 25 -3.01 -8.83 -7.02
CA ALA A 25 -2.02 -8.67 -5.95
C ALA A 25 -1.96 -7.24 -5.38
N ILE A 26 -2.54 -6.27 -6.08
CA ILE A 26 -2.52 -4.85 -5.72
C ILE A 26 -3.89 -4.46 -5.16
N GLY A 27 -3.94 -3.97 -3.93
CA GLY A 27 -5.12 -3.34 -3.36
C GLY A 27 -5.33 -1.97 -3.98
N ILE A 28 -6.48 -1.75 -4.60
CA ILE A 28 -6.85 -0.50 -5.25
C ILE A 28 -8.08 0.05 -4.55
N ILE A 29 -7.99 1.29 -4.06
CA ILE A 29 -9.10 2.03 -3.48
C ILE A 29 -9.12 3.41 -4.12
N ALA A 30 -10.25 3.83 -4.67
CA ALA A 30 -10.46 5.18 -5.17
C ALA A 30 -11.57 5.87 -4.38
N ILE A 31 -11.36 7.16 -4.10
CA ILE A 31 -12.33 8.03 -3.44
C ILE A 31 -12.53 9.31 -4.26
N ASP A 32 -13.70 9.93 -4.13
CA ASP A 32 -13.94 11.30 -4.58
C ASP A 32 -13.40 12.34 -3.58
N THR A 33 -13.63 13.62 -3.86
CA THR A 33 -13.20 14.74 -3.00
C THR A 33 -13.82 14.74 -1.61
N ASP A 34 -15.01 14.14 -1.46
CA ASP A 34 -15.73 14.05 -0.18
C ASP A 34 -15.28 12.83 0.64
N GLY A 35 -14.39 12.01 0.07
CA GLY A 35 -13.89 10.78 0.69
C GLY A 35 -14.84 9.59 0.53
N THR A 36 -15.80 9.67 -0.39
CA THR A 36 -16.70 8.56 -0.73
C THR A 36 -15.97 7.57 -1.63
N ILE A 37 -16.06 6.29 -1.32
CA ILE A 37 -15.43 5.22 -2.10
C ILE A 37 -16.15 5.09 -3.44
N THR A 38 -15.45 5.38 -4.54
CA THR A 38 -15.96 5.30 -5.91
C THR A 38 -15.56 3.99 -6.59
N TYR A 39 -14.46 3.38 -6.16
CA TYR A 39 -14.01 2.08 -6.62
C TYR A 39 -13.18 1.37 -5.54
N ILE A 40 -13.34 0.05 -5.44
CA ILE A 40 -12.48 -0.81 -4.64
C ILE A 40 -12.43 -2.21 -5.26
N ASN A 41 -11.23 -2.79 -5.36
CA ASN A 41 -11.06 -4.17 -5.80
C ASN A 41 -10.93 -5.13 -4.59
N GLN A 42 -10.95 -6.43 -4.85
CA GLN A 42 -10.96 -7.45 -3.79
C GLN A 42 -9.75 -7.34 -2.83
N PRO A 43 -8.49 -7.20 -3.29
CA PRO A 43 -7.37 -6.97 -2.36
C PRO A 43 -7.46 -5.64 -1.59
N GLY A 44 -8.12 -4.63 -2.16
CA GLY A 44 -8.44 -3.39 -1.45
C GLY A 44 -9.42 -3.61 -0.30
N VAL A 45 -10.45 -4.45 -0.50
CA VAL A 45 -11.39 -4.85 0.55
C VAL A 45 -10.65 -5.55 1.70
N GLU A 46 -9.77 -6.50 1.37
CA GLU A 46 -8.94 -7.23 2.34
C GLU A 46 -8.03 -6.29 3.14
N LEU A 47 -7.43 -5.30 2.49
CA LEU A 47 -6.64 -4.26 3.17
C LEU A 47 -7.49 -3.45 4.16
N VAL A 48 -8.72 -3.09 3.78
CA VAL A 48 -9.62 -2.39 4.70
C VAL A 48 -9.98 -3.28 5.90
N GLN A 49 -10.25 -4.58 5.68
CA GLN A 49 -10.49 -5.55 6.76
C GLN A 49 -9.31 -5.65 7.72
N GLU A 50 -8.09 -5.78 7.18
CA GLU A 50 -6.86 -5.85 7.97
C GLU A 50 -6.64 -4.57 8.77
N PHE A 51 -6.98 -3.40 8.21
CA PHE A 51 -6.87 -2.12 8.90
C PHE A 51 -7.84 -1.97 10.07
N ILE A 52 -9.12 -2.33 9.88
CA ILE A 52 -10.14 -2.18 10.94
C ILE A 52 -10.08 -3.29 11.99
N GLY A 53 -9.37 -4.39 11.72
CA GLY A 53 -9.25 -5.53 12.62
C GLY A 53 -10.57 -6.26 12.89
N ARG A 54 -11.54 -6.17 11.97
CA ARG A 54 -12.87 -6.81 12.08
C ARG A 54 -13.08 -7.78 10.93
N GLU A 55 -13.75 -8.90 11.23
CA GLU A 55 -14.08 -9.91 10.21
C GLU A 55 -15.13 -9.43 9.20
N ARG A 56 -16.03 -8.51 9.59
CA ARG A 56 -17.15 -8.07 8.76
C ARG A 56 -17.11 -6.58 8.45
N LEU A 57 -17.10 -6.30 7.15
CA LEU A 57 -17.33 -4.98 6.57
C LEU A 57 -18.82 -4.77 6.23
N PRO A 58 -19.25 -3.52 6.01
CA PRO A 58 -20.52 -3.24 5.34
C PRO A 58 -20.63 -4.03 4.03
N ARG A 59 -21.85 -4.52 3.72
CA ARG A 59 -22.10 -5.36 2.51
C ARG A 59 -21.70 -4.69 1.20
N ASN A 60 -21.75 -3.36 1.14
CA ASN A 60 -21.28 -2.59 0.00
C ASN A 60 -20.42 -1.42 0.49
N LEU A 61 -19.15 -1.41 0.09
CA LEU A 61 -18.22 -0.32 0.40
C LEU A 61 -18.32 0.84 -0.59
N ILE A 62 -18.73 0.58 -1.83
CA ILE A 62 -18.89 1.65 -2.84
C ILE A 62 -20.05 2.55 -2.42
N GLY A 63 -19.83 3.86 -2.46
CA GLY A 63 -20.76 4.87 -1.97
C GLY A 63 -20.66 5.15 -0.47
N GLN A 64 -19.83 4.42 0.28
CA GLN A 64 -19.57 4.71 1.69
C GLN A 64 -18.43 5.71 1.85
N ASN A 65 -18.51 6.55 2.88
CA ASN A 65 -17.41 7.43 3.24
C ASN A 65 -16.27 6.63 3.90
N LEU A 66 -15.06 6.72 3.35
CA LEU A 66 -13.91 5.95 3.82
C LEU A 66 -13.57 6.23 5.29
N ALA A 67 -13.70 7.48 5.75
CA ALA A 67 -13.42 7.82 7.15
C ALA A 67 -14.37 7.12 8.12
N LYS A 68 -15.64 6.99 7.73
CA LYS A 68 -16.65 6.23 8.51
C LYS A 68 -16.34 4.74 8.50
N VAL A 69 -15.98 4.18 7.34
CA VAL A 69 -15.61 2.75 7.21
C VAL A 69 -14.40 2.42 8.09
N LEU A 70 -13.39 3.28 8.11
CA LEU A 70 -12.16 3.09 8.89
C LEU A 70 -12.30 3.50 10.36
N ASN A 71 -13.44 4.09 10.75
CA ASN A 71 -13.63 4.75 12.05
C ASN A 71 -12.47 5.70 12.40
N ARG A 72 -11.98 6.45 11.40
CA ARG A 72 -10.79 7.31 11.52
C ARG A 72 -10.88 8.48 10.55
N GLY A 73 -10.44 9.65 10.98
CA GLY A 73 -10.46 10.85 10.13
C GLY A 73 -9.69 10.67 8.81
N LEU A 74 -10.23 11.18 7.71
CA LEU A 74 -9.67 11.01 6.37
C LEU A 74 -8.21 11.53 6.27
N ALA A 75 -7.90 12.64 6.95
CA ALA A 75 -6.55 13.23 7.03
C ALA A 75 -5.48 12.30 7.63
N LEU A 76 -5.91 11.27 8.38
CA LEU A 76 -5.03 10.26 8.99
C LEU A 76 -4.77 9.07 8.05
N THR A 77 -5.36 9.08 6.86
CA THR A 77 -5.12 8.10 5.80
C THR A 77 -4.18 8.69 4.75
N VAL A 78 -3.42 7.84 4.07
CA VAL A 78 -2.52 8.23 2.97
C VAL A 78 -3.30 8.87 1.82
N ILE A 79 -4.38 8.22 1.39
CA ILE A 79 -5.26 8.69 0.33
C ILE A 79 -5.91 10.04 0.68
N GLY A 80 -6.35 10.22 1.92
CA GLY A 80 -6.94 11.46 2.39
C GLY A 80 -5.94 12.61 2.53
N ARG A 81 -4.73 12.32 3.02
CA ARG A 81 -3.64 13.30 3.07
C ARG A 81 -3.21 13.73 1.67
N THR A 82 -3.19 12.80 0.71
CA THR A 82 -2.90 13.11 -0.70
C THR A 82 -3.94 14.08 -1.25
N LEU A 83 -5.23 13.82 -1.04
CA LEU A 83 -6.31 14.75 -1.43
C LEU A 83 -6.14 16.14 -0.81
N GLN A 84 -5.86 16.21 0.49
CA GLN A 84 -5.77 17.49 1.21
C GLN A 84 -4.55 18.31 0.82
N THR A 85 -3.40 17.65 0.62
CA THR A 85 -2.13 18.34 0.37
C THR A 85 -1.84 18.53 -1.11
N GLY A 86 -2.55 17.84 -2.00
CA GLY A 86 -2.25 17.78 -3.42
C GLY A 86 -0.91 17.08 -3.73
N ARG A 87 -0.27 16.42 -2.75
CA ARG A 87 1.02 15.76 -2.91
C ARG A 87 0.83 14.24 -3.00
N GLU A 88 1.10 13.70 -4.18
CA GLU A 88 1.09 12.26 -4.44
C GLU A 88 2.23 11.56 -3.70
N ILE A 89 1.98 10.32 -3.28
CA ILE A 89 2.96 9.45 -2.64
C ILE A 89 3.44 8.42 -3.66
N HIS A 90 4.75 8.36 -3.88
CA HIS A 90 5.37 7.44 -4.82
C HIS A 90 6.17 6.36 -4.06
N GLY A 91 5.46 5.36 -3.52
CA GLY A 91 6.09 4.16 -2.95
C GLY A 91 6.58 4.33 -1.51
N GLN A 92 5.66 4.54 -0.58
CA GLN A 92 5.94 4.61 0.84
C GLN A 92 5.64 3.28 1.54
N LEU A 93 6.56 2.77 2.35
CA LEU A 93 6.33 1.58 3.17
C LEU A 93 5.52 1.94 4.42
N LEU A 94 4.40 1.25 4.64
CA LEU A 94 3.48 1.50 5.75
C LEU A 94 2.97 0.20 6.34
N THR A 95 2.71 0.23 7.64
CA THR A 95 2.11 -0.89 8.36
C THR A 95 0.60 -0.70 8.45
N PHE A 96 -0.16 -1.68 7.96
CA PHE A 96 -1.61 -1.77 8.16
C PHE A 96 -1.89 -3.09 8.88
N GLY A 97 -2.45 -3.01 10.09
CA GLY A 97 -2.64 -4.19 10.93
C GLY A 97 -1.31 -4.90 11.22
N LYS A 98 -1.19 -6.16 10.77
CA LYS A 98 0.00 -7.01 11.00
C LYS A 98 0.95 -7.06 9.81
N SER A 99 0.57 -6.44 8.69
CA SER A 99 1.29 -6.54 7.43
C SER A 99 1.89 -5.21 7.01
N MET A 100 2.98 -5.29 6.26
CA MET A 100 3.60 -4.13 5.62
C MET A 100 3.13 -4.03 4.17
N TYR A 101 2.93 -2.80 3.72
CA TYR A 101 2.49 -2.48 2.38
C TYR A 101 3.35 -1.36 1.79
N THR A 102 3.72 -1.49 0.53
CA THR A 102 4.18 -0.35 -0.26
C THR A 102 2.94 0.34 -0.82
N VAL A 103 2.77 1.60 -0.49
CA VAL A 103 1.61 2.41 -0.85
C VAL A 103 2.02 3.51 -1.82
N MET A 104 1.19 3.73 -2.83
CA MET A 104 1.29 4.86 -3.73
C MET A 104 -0.08 5.48 -3.95
N THR A 105 -0.12 6.78 -4.21
CA THR A 105 -1.36 7.51 -4.47
C THR A 105 -1.24 8.29 -5.76
N LYS A 106 -2.40 8.51 -6.40
CA LYS A 106 -2.51 9.34 -7.59
C LYS A 106 -3.78 10.16 -7.54
N LEU A 107 -3.67 11.45 -7.78
CA LEU A 107 -4.80 12.35 -7.87
C LEU A 107 -5.55 12.10 -9.18
N LEU A 108 -6.86 12.01 -9.09
CA LEU A 108 -7.75 11.96 -10.24
C LEU A 108 -8.10 13.41 -10.60
N LYS A 109 -7.92 13.77 -11.87
CA LYS A 109 -8.18 15.13 -12.36
C LYS A 109 -9.14 15.10 -13.54
N ASP A 110 -10.03 16.09 -13.58
CA ASP A 110 -10.85 16.45 -14.74
C ASP A 110 -10.64 17.94 -15.03
N ASN A 111 -10.24 18.29 -16.26
CA ASN A 111 -9.94 19.66 -16.66
C ASN A 111 -9.05 20.44 -15.66
N SER A 112 -7.99 19.79 -15.14
CA SER A 112 -7.07 20.30 -14.11
C SER A 112 -7.62 20.40 -12.68
N SER A 113 -8.93 20.23 -12.48
CA SER A 113 -9.55 20.16 -11.16
C SER A 113 -9.38 18.77 -10.56
N ILE A 114 -9.03 18.70 -9.28
CA ILE A 114 -8.95 17.41 -8.55
C ILE A 114 -10.38 16.93 -8.29
N ILE A 115 -10.71 15.74 -8.78
CA ILE A 115 -12.02 15.09 -8.61
C ILE A 115 -11.97 13.89 -7.66
N GLY A 116 -10.78 13.50 -7.22
CA GLY A 116 -10.61 12.35 -6.34
C GLY A 116 -9.15 11.92 -6.22
N CYS A 117 -8.97 10.75 -5.60
CA CYS A 117 -7.66 10.13 -5.44
C CYS A 117 -7.80 8.62 -5.50
N VAL A 118 -6.81 7.95 -6.09
CA VAL A 118 -6.65 6.50 -6.03
C VAL A 118 -5.43 6.16 -5.18
N GLN A 119 -5.54 5.10 -4.40
CA GLN A 119 -4.47 4.48 -3.65
C GLN A 119 -4.23 3.07 -4.20
N TYR A 120 -2.97 2.74 -4.40
CA TYR A 120 -2.51 1.40 -4.69
C TYR A 120 -1.67 0.92 -3.50
N ALA A 121 -1.91 -0.29 -3.05
CA ALA A 121 -1.22 -0.89 -1.92
C ALA A 121 -0.77 -2.31 -2.28
N ILE A 122 0.52 -2.57 -2.15
CA ILE A 122 1.13 -3.86 -2.48
C ILE A 122 1.64 -4.46 -1.18
N LYS A 123 1.13 -5.63 -0.81
CA LYS A 123 1.57 -6.33 0.41
C LYS A 123 3.02 -6.76 0.24
N VAL A 124 3.88 -6.30 1.14
CA VAL A 124 5.29 -6.67 1.17
C VAL A 124 5.41 -7.88 2.07
N ARG A 125 5.99 -8.98 1.57
CA ARG A 125 6.37 -10.09 2.43
C ARG A 125 7.41 -9.55 3.41
N LYS A 126 7.23 -9.80 4.72
CA LYS A 126 8.33 -9.65 5.66
C LYS A 126 9.46 -10.50 5.13
N THR A 127 10.51 -9.87 4.62
CA THR A 127 11.76 -10.55 4.35
C THR A 127 12.12 -11.28 5.63
N GLN A 128 12.29 -12.61 5.54
CA GLN A 128 12.54 -13.43 6.72
C GLN A 128 13.68 -12.79 7.53
N ARG A 129 13.49 -12.78 8.85
CA ARG A 129 14.37 -12.25 9.92
C ARG A 129 15.89 -12.39 9.68
N GLN A 130 16.33 -13.36 8.87
CA GLN A 130 17.72 -13.61 8.52
C GLN A 130 18.33 -12.61 7.51
N GLU A 131 17.57 -12.05 6.56
CA GLU A 131 18.20 -11.20 5.52
C GLU A 131 18.61 -9.81 6.04
N ASN A 132 17.85 -9.23 7.00
CA ASN A 132 18.23 -7.95 7.61
C ASN A 132 19.48 -8.06 8.51
N LEU A 133 19.65 -9.20 9.19
CA LEU A 133 20.88 -9.47 9.95
C LEU A 133 22.07 -9.60 9.01
N ARG A 134 21.90 -10.26 7.86
CA ARG A 134 22.98 -10.43 6.86
C ARG A 134 23.52 -9.10 6.32
N VAL A 135 22.68 -8.07 6.17
CA VAL A 135 23.13 -6.73 5.73
C VAL A 135 23.97 -6.04 6.82
N SER A 136 23.50 -6.04 8.07
CA SER A 136 24.25 -5.48 9.20
C SER A 136 25.55 -6.24 9.49
N GLN A 137 25.50 -7.58 9.41
CA GLN A 137 26.67 -8.45 9.56
C GLN A 137 27.67 -8.25 8.42
N ALA A 138 27.21 -8.14 7.16
CA ALA A 138 28.09 -7.87 6.03
C ALA A 138 28.77 -6.50 6.14
N PHE A 139 28.05 -5.47 6.59
CA PHE A 139 28.62 -4.15 6.85
C PHE A 139 29.66 -4.19 7.98
N ALA A 140 29.31 -4.79 9.12
CA ALA A 140 30.22 -4.94 10.26
C ALA A 140 31.48 -5.74 9.89
N ARG A 141 31.32 -6.83 9.13
CA ARG A 141 32.43 -7.66 8.64
C ARG A 141 33.33 -6.88 7.68
N HIS A 142 32.75 -6.09 6.78
CA HIS A 142 33.52 -5.23 5.88
C HIS A 142 34.33 -4.18 6.65
N LEU A 143 33.75 -3.57 7.69
CA LEU A 143 34.43 -2.60 8.53
C LEU A 143 35.55 -3.23 9.36
N ALA A 144 35.31 -4.40 9.98
CA ALA A 144 36.30 -5.13 10.77
C ALA A 144 37.51 -5.55 9.92
N ASN A 145 37.27 -6.05 8.71
CA ASN A 145 38.32 -6.40 7.76
C ASN A 145 39.14 -5.17 7.34
N LYS A 146 38.48 -4.04 7.09
CA LYS A 146 39.15 -2.78 6.74
C LYS A 146 40.04 -2.23 7.87
N LEU A 147 39.67 -2.53 9.12
CA LEU A 147 40.42 -2.12 10.32
C LEU A 147 41.47 -3.15 10.78
N GLY A 148 41.62 -4.28 10.07
CA GLY A 148 42.67 -5.27 10.35
C GLY A 148 42.36 -6.26 11.47
N TYR A 149 41.10 -6.39 11.89
CA TYR A 149 40.70 -7.39 12.88
C TYR A 149 40.71 -8.80 12.28
N GLN A 150 41.34 -9.76 12.95
CA GLN A 150 41.55 -11.12 12.43
C GLN A 150 40.45 -12.14 12.79
N SER A 151 39.54 -11.82 13.72
CA SER A 151 38.39 -12.68 14.05
C SER A 151 37.08 -11.91 13.99
N THR A 152 36.15 -12.42 13.19
CA THR A 152 34.81 -11.88 12.98
C THR A 152 33.72 -12.81 13.50
N GLU A 153 34.05 -13.85 14.27
CA GLU A 153 33.08 -14.85 14.76
C GLU A 153 31.97 -14.19 15.60
N TRP A 154 32.30 -13.19 16.40
CA TRP A 154 31.32 -12.41 17.17
C TRP A 154 30.34 -11.61 16.30
N ILE A 155 30.69 -11.30 15.04
CA ILE A 155 29.80 -10.62 14.08
C ILE A 155 28.69 -11.60 13.64
N ASP A 156 29.01 -12.89 13.59
CA ASP A 156 28.06 -13.95 13.26
C ASP A 156 27.05 -14.19 14.38
N ASP A 157 27.42 -13.82 15.62
CA ASP A 157 26.60 -13.91 16.83
C ASP A 157 25.82 -12.62 17.16
N ILE A 158 25.90 -11.57 16.32
CA ILE A 158 25.09 -10.35 16.53
C ILE A 158 23.61 -10.72 16.48
N SER A 159 23.02 -10.85 17.67
CA SER A 159 21.59 -10.98 17.87
C SER A 159 20.96 -9.59 17.90
N TYR A 160 19.68 -9.51 17.60
CA TYR A 160 18.91 -8.25 17.60
C TYR A 160 18.95 -7.51 18.96
N GLU A 161 19.28 -8.20 20.05
CA GLU A 161 19.42 -7.57 21.38
C GLU A 161 20.65 -6.65 21.47
N HIS A 162 21.55 -6.72 20.48
CA HIS A 162 22.83 -5.99 20.44
C HIS A 162 22.95 -5.02 19.25
N SER A 163 21.90 -4.84 18.43
CA SER A 163 21.83 -3.88 17.31
C SER A 163 20.90 -2.72 17.60
#